data_AF-A0A1E8B4X9-F1
#
_entry.id   AF-A0A1E8B4X9-F1
#
_cell.length_a   1.000
_cell.length_b   1.000
_cell.length_c   1.000
_cell.angle_alpha   90.00
_cell.angle_beta   90.00
_cell.angle_gamma   90.00
#
_symmetry.space_group_name_H-M   'P 1'
#
loop_
_entity.id
_entity.type
_entity.pdbx_description
1 polymer ?
#
loop_
_entity_poly.entity_id
_entity_poly.type
_entity_poly.pdbx_seq_one_letter_code
_entity_poly.pdbx_strand_id
1 'polypeptide(L)'
;MKRTAEFVIGLIGGILGLLLSLFIVIGCISYTSSNTSSGGIEEYIIITSSIALIIQIGLLVLACCVNKINNKTYGICMIVLSIISLFLGLFILFLPVVLQIISGAFAFRPLKQESN
;
A
#
# COMPACT_ATOMS: atom_id res chain seq x y z
N MET A 1 1.80 -19.56 -11.73
CA MET A 1 0.86 -18.55 -11.18
C MET A 1 -0.09 -18.13 -12.29
N LYS A 2 -1.41 -18.14 -12.07
CA LYS A 2 -2.37 -17.70 -13.11
C LYS A 2 -2.42 -16.16 -13.26
N ARG A 3 -1.89 -15.42 -12.28
CA ARG A 3 -2.00 -13.96 -12.13
C ARG A 3 -0.65 -13.27 -11.89
N THR A 4 0.37 -13.64 -12.68
CA THR A 4 1.75 -13.18 -12.49
C THR A 4 1.89 -11.66 -12.63
N ALA A 5 1.20 -11.02 -13.58
CA ALA A 5 1.29 -9.57 -13.76
C ALA A 5 0.70 -8.80 -12.56
N GLU A 6 -0.46 -9.21 -12.07
CA GLU A 6 -1.12 -8.64 -10.89
C GLU A 6 -0.22 -8.78 -9.65
N PHE A 7 0.35 -9.97 -9.47
CA PHE A 7 1.28 -10.27 -8.39
C PHE A 7 2.52 -9.38 -8.44
N VAL A 8 3.21 -9.32 -9.58
CA VAL A 8 4.47 -8.57 -9.72
C VAL A 8 4.24 -7.07 -9.53
N ILE A 9 3.20 -6.50 -10.15
CA ILE A 9 2.89 -5.07 -10.00
C ILE A 9 2.50 -4.76 -8.55
N GLY A 10 1.66 -5.61 -7.93
CA GLY A 10 1.24 -5.44 -6.54
C GLY A 10 2.41 -5.59 -5.56
N LEU A 11 3.32 -6.52 -5.81
CA LEU A 11 4.51 -6.76 -5.00
C LEU A 11 5.50 -5.59 -5.11
N ILE A 12 5.77 -5.09 -6.32
CA ILE A 12 6.66 -3.93 -6.52
C ILE A 12 6.06 -2.69 -5.83
N GLY A 13 4.76 -2.44 -6.03
CA GLY A 13 4.07 -1.35 -5.35
C GLY A 13 4.10 -1.49 -3.82
N GLY A 14 3.85 -2.69 -3.30
CA GLY A 14 3.91 -3.00 -1.87
C GLY A 14 5.31 -2.83 -1.26
N ILE A 15 6.36 -3.34 -1.91
CA ILE A 15 7.75 -3.21 -1.43
C ILE A 15 8.18 -1.74 -1.44
N LEU A 16 7.93 -1.02 -2.53
CA LEU A 16 8.24 0.42 -2.61
C LEU A 16 7.46 1.22 -1.56
N GLY A 17 6.18 0.93 -1.38
CA GLY A 17 5.33 1.57 -0.38
C GLY A 17 5.80 1.30 1.05
N LEU A 18 6.23 0.08 1.34
CA LEU A 18 6.78 -0.29 2.64
C LEU A 18 8.12 0.43 2.91
N LEU A 19 9.05 0.44 1.96
CA LEU A 19 10.33 1.10 2.13
C LEU A 19 10.16 2.62 2.32
N LEU A 20 9.32 3.26 1.50
CA LEU A 20 9.05 4.70 1.62
C LEU A 20 8.34 5.05 2.92
N SER A 21 7.31 4.30 3.30
CA SER A 21 6.58 4.53 4.56
C SER A 21 7.48 4.33 5.79
N LEU A 22 8.36 3.33 5.77
CA LEU A 22 9.33 3.10 6.85
C LEU A 22 10.30 4.28 6.97
N PHE A 23 10.83 4.78 5.84
CA PHE A 23 11.73 5.92 5.83
C PHE A 23 11.04 7.19 6.37
N ILE A 24 9.77 7.40 6.04
CA ILE A 24 8.96 8.51 6.53
C ILE A 24 8.77 8.42 8.05
N VAL A 25 8.36 7.27 8.57
CA VAL A 25 8.14 7.08 10.02
C VAL A 25 9.44 7.31 10.80
N ILE A 26 10.56 6.74 10.35
CA ILE A 26 11.87 6.96 10.97
C ILE A 26 12.24 8.45 10.93
N GLY A 27 12.07 9.11 9.78
CA GLY A 27 12.32 10.54 9.62
C GLY A 27 11.49 11.41 10.57
N CYS A 28 10.19 11.11 10.72
CA CYS A 28 9.28 11.83 11.62
C CYS A 28 9.68 11.64 13.09
N ILE A 29 10.02 10.42 13.50
CA ILE A 29 10.49 10.14 14.87
C ILE A 29 11.81 10.87 15.15
N SER A 30 12.77 10.83 14.22
CA SER A 30 14.06 11.49 14.37
C SER A 30 13.92 13.02 14.48
N TYR A 31 13.06 13.63 13.67
CA TYR A 31 12.80 15.08 13.69
C TYR A 31 12.16 15.52 15.02
N THR A 32 11.18 14.76 15.50
CA THR A 32 10.47 15.05 16.76
C THR A 32 11.39 14.87 17.97
N SER A 33 12.30 13.88 17.94
CA SER A 33 13.28 13.66 19.02
C SER A 33 14.28 14.83 19.15
N SER A 34 14.59 15.51 18.04
CA SER A 34 15.48 16.68 18.05
C SER A 34 14.82 17.99 18.49
N ASN A 35 13.50 18.11 18.33
CA ASN A 35 12.74 19.31 18.66
C ASN A 35 11.94 19.07 19.95
N THR A 36 12.40 19.63 21.07
CA THR A 36 11.75 19.46 22.39
C THR A 36 10.45 20.28 22.53
N SER A 37 9.77 20.57 21.42
CA SER A 37 8.54 21.36 21.38
C SER A 37 7.35 20.43 21.23
N SER A 38 6.74 20.06 22.36
CA SER A 38 5.53 19.23 22.42
C SER A 38 4.30 19.96 21.84
N GLY A 39 4.26 20.12 20.52
CA GLY A 39 3.10 20.59 19.78
C GLY A 39 2.32 19.42 19.19
N GLY A 40 0.99 19.42 19.32
CA GLY A 40 0.13 18.31 18.85
C GLY A 40 0.18 18.02 17.34
N ILE A 41 0.82 18.87 16.53
CA ILE A 41 0.99 18.68 15.09
C ILE A 41 2.03 17.59 14.79
N GLU A 42 3.14 17.53 15.54
CA GLU A 42 4.21 16.55 15.32
C GLU A 42 3.74 15.13 15.65
N GLU A 43 3.02 15.00 16.77
CA GLU A 43 2.41 13.73 17.18
C GLU A 43 1.36 13.25 16.17
N TYR A 44 0.54 14.15 15.62
CA TYR A 44 -0.41 13.82 14.57
C TYR A 44 0.27 13.26 13.30
N ILE A 45 1.41 13.82 12.91
CA ILE A 45 2.18 13.36 11.74
C ILE A 45 2.75 11.96 11.99
N ILE A 46 3.27 11.68 13.19
CA ILE A 46 3.77 10.34 13.56
C ILE A 46 2.63 9.31 13.54
N ILE A 47 1.48 9.65 14.11
CA ILE A 47 0.31 8.75 14.12
C ILE A 47 -0.15 8.46 12.68
N THR A 48 -0.32 9.50 11.86
CA THR A 48 -0.80 9.36 10.48
C THR A 48 0.18 8.55 9.62
N SER A 49 1.49 8.80 9.75
CA SER A 49 2.52 8.03 9.03
C SER A 49 2.59 6.57 9.47
N SER A 50 2.38 6.29 10.77
CA SER A 50 2.32 4.93 11.30
C SER A 50 1.11 4.15 10.77
N ILE A 51 -0.07 4.79 10.66
CA ILE A 51 -1.26 4.18 10.05
C ILE A 51 -1.01 3.87 8.58
N ALA A 52 -0.38 4.80 7.84
CA ALA A 52 -0.02 4.57 6.45
C ALA A 52 0.92 3.37 6.29
N LEU A 53 1.89 3.20 7.18
CA LEU A 53 2.79 2.03 7.19
C LEU A 53 2.03 0.72 7.40
N ILE A 54 1.09 0.67 8.34
CA ILE A 54 0.25 -0.51 8.57
C ILE A 54 -0.56 -0.88 7.31
N ILE A 55 -1.13 0.13 6.63
CA ILE A 55 -1.87 -0.08 5.38
C ILE A 55 -0.94 -0.64 4.29
N GLN A 56 0.28 -0.13 4.15
CA GLN A 56 1.25 -0.63 3.17
C GLN A 56 1.67 -2.09 3.44
N ILE A 57 1.83 -2.47 4.72
CA ILE A 57 2.04 -3.88 5.10
C ILE A 57 0.84 -4.73 4.68
N GLY A 58 -0.39 -4.27 4.96
CA GLY A 58 -1.61 -4.96 4.57
C GLY A 58 -1.71 -5.16 3.05
N LEU A 59 -1.36 -4.14 2.27
CA LEU A 59 -1.33 -4.19 0.81
C LEU A 59 -0.27 -5.16 0.28
N LEU A 60 0.91 -5.22 0.91
CA LEU A 60 1.95 -6.20 0.57
C LEU A 60 1.48 -7.64 0.85
N VAL A 61 0.84 -7.88 2.00
CA VAL A 61 0.26 -9.19 2.34
C VAL A 61 -0.82 -9.57 1.34
N LEU A 62 -1.70 -8.63 0.98
CA LEU A 62 -2.74 -8.86 -0.03
C LEU A 62 -2.13 -9.23 -1.37
N ALA A 63 -1.09 -8.54 -1.83
CA ALA A 63 -0.38 -8.86 -3.07
C ALA A 63 0.12 -10.32 -3.06
N CYS A 64 0.66 -10.79 -1.94
CA CYS A 64 1.06 -12.20 -1.76
C CYS A 64 -0.13 -13.18 -1.80
N CYS A 65 -1.32 -12.72 -1.42
CA CYS A 65 -2.55 -13.51 -1.42
C CYS A 65 -3.37 -13.46 -2.72
N VAL A 66 -2.86 -12.82 -3.78
CA VAL A 66 -3.58 -12.62 -5.06
C VAL A 66 -4.10 -13.93 -5.70
N ASN A 67 -3.43 -15.06 -5.47
CA ASN A 67 -3.81 -16.36 -6.02
C ASN A 67 -4.60 -17.24 -5.03
N LYS A 68 -4.83 -16.77 -3.80
CA LYS A 68 -5.64 -17.45 -2.77
C LYS A 68 -7.04 -16.85 -2.61
N ILE A 69 -7.19 -15.56 -2.87
CA ILE A 69 -8.43 -14.81 -2.66
C ILE A 69 -9.23 -14.72 -3.96
N ASN A 70 -10.56 -14.55 -3.87
CA ASN A 70 -11.39 -14.21 -5.02
C ASN A 70 -10.89 -12.92 -5.68
N ASN A 71 -10.62 -13.03 -6.98
CA ASN A 71 -10.23 -11.99 -7.91
C ASN A 71 -10.94 -10.64 -7.69
N LYS A 72 -12.28 -10.65 -7.52
CA LYS A 72 -13.06 -9.43 -7.29
C LYS A 72 -12.75 -8.80 -5.94
N THR A 73 -12.69 -9.61 -4.89
CA THR A 73 -12.41 -9.14 -3.53
C THR A 73 -10.99 -8.58 -3.44
N TYR A 74 -10.00 -9.27 -4.02
CA TYR A 74 -8.63 -8.78 -4.08
C TYR A 74 -8.55 -7.43 -4.79
N GLY A 75 -9.17 -7.30 -5.96
CA GLY A 75 -9.17 -6.06 -6.74
C GLY A 75 -9.79 -4.87 -5.99
N ILE A 76 -10.95 -5.08 -5.37
CA ILE A 76 -11.63 -4.05 -4.56
C ILE A 76 -10.77 -3.67 -3.36
N CYS A 77 -10.24 -4.63 -2.60
CA CYS A 77 -9.42 -4.34 -1.42
C CYS A 77 -8.15 -3.56 -1.78
N MET A 78 -7.43 -3.95 -2.83
CA MET A 78 -6.24 -3.24 -3.28
C MET A 78 -6.57 -1.78 -3.64
N ILE A 79 -7.62 -1.54 -4.42
CA ILE A 79 -8.00 -0.18 -4.83
C ILE A 79 -8.44 0.65 -3.62
N VAL A 80 -9.34 0.13 -2.78
CA VAL A 80 -9.90 0.88 -1.65
C VAL A 80 -8.80 1.25 -0.64
N LEU A 81 -7.95 0.30 -0.25
CA LEU A 81 -6.87 0.55 0.69
C LEU A 81 -5.81 1.52 0.13
N SER A 82 -5.50 1.41 -1.16
CA SER A 82 -4.57 2.35 -1.81
C SER A 82 -5.14 3.76 -1.90
N ILE A 83 -6.44 3.93 -2.17
CA ILE A 83 -7.11 5.25 -2.15
C ILE A 83 -7.10 5.82 -0.74
N ILE A 84 -7.44 5.02 0.28
CA ILE A 84 -7.36 5.47 1.69
C ILE A 84 -5.93 5.92 2.00
N SER A 85 -4.91 5.13 1.63
CA SER A 85 -3.51 5.49 1.82
C SER A 85 -3.11 6.81 1.12
N LEU A 86 -3.72 7.15 -0.01
CA LEU A 86 -3.48 8.41 -0.72
C LEU A 86 -4.02 9.61 0.09
N PHE A 87 -5.22 9.48 0.67
CA PHE A 87 -5.86 10.53 1.45
C PHE A 87 -5.20 10.78 2.81
N LEU A 88 -4.41 9.82 3.32
CA LEU A 88 -3.58 10.03 4.52
C LEU A 88 -2.40 11.01 4.29
N GLY A 89 -2.33 11.69 3.15
CA GLY A 89 -1.54 12.93 3.00
C GLY A 89 -0.07 12.74 2.64
N LEU A 90 0.35 11.54 2.25
CA LEU A 90 1.72 11.26 1.85
C LEU A 90 1.84 11.20 0.32
N PHE A 91 1.99 12.36 -0.33
CA PHE A 91 2.25 12.44 -1.78
C PHE A 91 3.48 11.62 -2.22
N ILE A 92 4.43 11.38 -1.32
CA ILE A 92 5.59 10.51 -1.55
C ILE A 92 5.17 9.06 -1.89
N LEU A 93 4.03 8.61 -1.37
CA LEU A 93 3.47 7.29 -1.64
C LEU A 93 2.65 7.23 -2.94
N PHE A 94 2.64 8.29 -3.76
CA PHE A 94 1.87 8.30 -5.01
C PHE A 94 2.28 7.16 -5.96
N LEU A 95 3.58 6.97 -6.18
CA LEU A 95 4.08 5.90 -7.05
C LEU A 95 3.64 4.49 -6.60
N PRO A 96 3.87 4.07 -5.33
CA PRO A 96 3.42 2.75 -4.88
C PRO A 96 1.89 2.61 -4.89
N VAL A 97 1.14 3.67 -4.56
CA VAL A 97 -0.33 3.68 -4.62
C VAL A 97 -0.84 3.44 -6.03
N VAL A 98 -0.29 4.12 -7.04
CA VAL A 98 -0.70 3.93 -8.44
C VAL A 98 -0.44 2.50 -8.90
N LEU A 99 0.72 1.93 -8.58
CA LEU A 99 1.04 0.54 -8.92
C LEU A 99 0.05 -0.44 -8.27
N GLN A 100 -0.30 -0.25 -6.99
CA GLN A 100 -1.25 -1.11 -6.30
C GLN A 100 -2.67 -0.98 -6.87
N ILE A 101 -3.11 0.23 -7.27
CA ILE A 101 -4.38 0.44 -7.96
C ILE A 101 -4.38 -0.29 -9.31
N ILE A 102 -3.30 -0.21 -10.08
CA ILE A 102 -3.16 -0.91 -11.36
C ILE A 102 -3.22 -2.43 -11.14
N SER A 103 -2.53 -2.96 -10.12
CA SER A 103 -2.60 -4.38 -9.73
C SER A 103 -4.04 -4.81 -9.41
N GLY A 104 -4.76 -4.01 -8.61
CA GLY A 104 -6.16 -4.27 -8.28
C GLY A 104 -7.08 -4.20 -9.51
N ALA A 105 -6.86 -3.25 -10.42
CA ALA A 105 -7.61 -3.12 -11.66
C ALA A 105 -7.41 -4.33 -12.58
N PHE A 106 -6.17 -4.80 -12.73
CA PHE A 106 -5.88 -6.00 -13.51
C PHE A 106 -6.56 -7.25 -12.96
N ALA A 107 -6.77 -7.33 -11.65
CA ALA A 107 -7.44 -8.46 -11.02
C ALA A 107 -8.92 -8.62 -11.41
N PHE A 108 -9.57 -7.60 -11.98
CA PHE A 108 -10.92 -7.73 -12.54
C PHE A 108 -10.94 -8.44 -13.89
N ARG A 109 -9.79 -8.61 -14.56
CA ARG A 109 -9.73 -9.32 -15.82
C ARG A 109 -10.13 -10.79 -15.59
N PRO A 110 -11.12 -11.30 -16.34
CA PRO A 110 -11.47 -12.70 -16.26
C PRO A 110 -10.29 -13.53 -16.75
N LEU A 111 -9.86 -14.51 -15.95
CA LEU A 111 -8.95 -15.54 -16.44
C LEU A 111 -9.75 -16.35 -17.47
N LYS A 112 -9.25 -16.42 -18.70
CA LYS A 112 -9.82 -17.31 -19.72
C LYS A 112 -9.89 -18.70 -19.08
N GLN A 113 -11.10 -19.22 -18.86
CA GLN A 113 -11.25 -20.61 -18.46
C GLN A 113 -10.65 -21.42 -19.60
N GLU A 114 -9.59 -22.17 -19.33
CA GLU A 114 -9.29 -23.33 -20.16
C GLU A 114 -10.50 -24.26 -19.98
N SER A 115 -11.41 -24.15 -20.94
CA SER A 115 -12.43 -25.14 -21.24
C SER A 115 -11.69 -26.45 -21.50
N ASN A 116 -11.64 -27.32 -20.50
CA ASN A 116 -11.51 -28.75 -20.72
C ASN A 116 -12.91 -29.32 -20.90
#